data_AF-A0A1F2TXI2-F1
#
_entry.id   AF-A0A1F2TXI2-F1
#
_cell.length_a   1.000
_cell.length_b   1.000
_cell.length_c   1.000
_cell.angle_alpha   90.00
_cell.angle_beta   90.00
_cell.angle_gamma   90.00
#
_symmetry.space_group_name_H-M   'P 1'
#
loop_
_entity.id
_entity.type
_entity.pdbx_description
1 polymer ?
#
loop_
_entity_poly.entity_id
_entity_poly.type
_entity_poly.pdbx_seq_one_letter_code
_entity_poly.pdbx_strand_id
1 'polypeptide(L)'
;MVSLGGDAPSSALNRRQEADAGGGFEFRDLPPGSYVLTASKSGYFPPDHGLGAPGSQQRRFTLTSGQWVKDARVTLWRHASISGRVLDERGEPVVDEYVRVLIQVQVSGQTKLASGPISRTDDRGMYSVPGLSRGEYVVAVPSIQTLRPQRAEPAGRSSARAETTSGLALLQCPDGSTLRVGGGYPAPVRGAGPPRVYRTEYYPDEPGAADAMRVALDYGDDRSGVDFRLSPQIAWRVAGRVSGLDAPGETVMLRLIPVGSEGLGHGSETATTMVDAGRRFCFPQVPRGTYTLEVTPARGEFSITANPASLLSPATVRLPDTSGIVITPVAGAVPPVTFTRVMSESGAYWARMSLEVRDRDVDNVEVALHPTSRVRGILQLDPTSPAPLHRYGAMRLEPLLSNPLLVAAIPDVKEASDRARPWDHPREFEFRGVTPGRYYIRTAGTAAVSSVLWNGRDYSRQPIEIAEGQDVSGLVVTITTKTATLSGIVNDSRGRAGDAGVVFFPQDSDEWRDLGFAPVRMGRVPTDSAGRYTLTGLPAGKYFVTAVPIEISGRWRDPDFLASAAPKAARIDIRWGETHTQNLQLVALGER
;
A
#
# COMPACT_ATOMS: atom_id res chain seq x y z
N MET A 1 9.20 -3.86 -28.56
CA MET A 1 8.69 -5.24 -28.77
C MET A 1 7.18 -5.22 -28.67
N VAL A 2 6.47 -5.87 -29.58
CA VAL A 2 5.02 -6.06 -29.54
C VAL A 2 4.76 -7.55 -29.30
N SER A 3 3.85 -7.88 -28.39
CA SER A 3 3.47 -9.26 -28.07
C SER A 3 1.97 -9.45 -28.22
N LEU A 4 1.57 -10.57 -28.81
CA LEU A 4 0.19 -11.00 -28.94
C LEU A 4 0.01 -12.29 -28.15
N GLY A 5 -0.90 -12.32 -27.18
CA GLY A 5 -1.18 -13.51 -26.36
C GLY A 5 -2.65 -13.91 -26.40
N GLY A 6 -2.94 -15.21 -26.40
CA GLY A 6 -4.32 -15.76 -26.35
C GLY A 6 -4.82 -16.03 -24.92
N ASP A 7 -6.14 -16.13 -24.73
CA ASP A 7 -6.79 -16.39 -23.42
C ASP A 7 -6.50 -17.79 -22.81
N ALA A 8 -5.76 -18.68 -23.49
CA ALA A 8 -5.41 -20.00 -22.97
C ALA A 8 -4.01 -20.00 -22.32
N PRO A 9 -3.80 -20.68 -21.17
CA PRO A 9 -2.51 -20.75 -20.48
C PRO A 9 -1.44 -21.60 -21.21
N SER A 10 -1.64 -21.97 -22.48
CA SER A 10 -0.64 -22.66 -23.29
C SER A 10 0.30 -21.65 -23.95
N SER A 11 1.60 -21.89 -23.81
CA SER A 11 2.68 -21.11 -24.44
C SER A 11 2.63 -21.08 -25.99
N ALA A 12 1.71 -21.82 -26.61
CA ALA A 12 1.57 -21.97 -28.06
C ALA A 12 0.99 -20.72 -28.78
N LEU A 13 0.27 -19.84 -28.08
CA LEU A 13 -0.41 -18.66 -28.64
C LEU A 13 0.31 -17.32 -28.38
N ASN A 14 1.44 -17.32 -27.67
CA ASN A 14 2.23 -16.09 -27.48
C ASN A 14 3.15 -15.88 -28.69
N ARG A 15 2.86 -14.85 -29.49
CA ARG A 15 3.72 -14.39 -30.60
C ARG A 15 4.38 -13.07 -30.20
N ARG A 16 5.62 -12.87 -30.62
CA ARG A 16 6.37 -11.63 -30.39
C ARG A 16 6.96 -11.14 -31.71
N GLN A 17 6.99 -9.83 -31.88
CA GLN A 17 7.61 -9.18 -33.01
C GLN A 17 8.24 -7.87 -32.58
N GLU A 18 9.35 -7.50 -33.22
CA GLU A 18 9.87 -6.16 -33.12
C GLU A 18 9.11 -5.26 -34.10
N ALA A 19 8.63 -4.12 -33.59
CA ALA A 19 8.04 -3.12 -34.46
C ALA A 19 9.12 -2.44 -35.29
N ASP A 20 8.78 -2.05 -36.52
CA ASP A 20 9.69 -1.29 -37.38
C ASP A 20 9.94 0.14 -36.84
N ALA A 21 10.77 0.92 -37.55
CA ALA A 21 11.12 2.28 -37.16
C ALA A 21 9.91 3.24 -37.11
N GLY A 22 8.85 2.96 -37.86
CA GLY A 22 7.59 3.71 -37.85
C GLY A 22 6.58 3.19 -36.81
N GLY A 23 6.90 2.13 -36.07
CA GLY A 23 6.01 1.48 -35.11
C GLY A 23 5.07 0.45 -35.72
N GLY A 24 5.24 0.09 -37.00
CA GLY A 24 4.47 -0.95 -37.68
C GLY A 24 4.81 -2.36 -37.17
N PHE A 25 3.80 -3.22 -37.11
CA PHE A 25 3.93 -4.63 -36.75
C PHE A 25 2.84 -5.46 -37.46
N GLU A 26 3.09 -6.74 -37.64
CA GLU A 26 2.21 -7.70 -38.30
C GLU A 26 2.34 -9.11 -37.68
N PHE A 27 1.22 -9.69 -37.26
CA PHE A 27 1.12 -11.09 -36.86
C PHE A 27 0.33 -11.89 -37.90
N ARG A 28 0.94 -12.93 -38.47
CA ARG A 28 0.34 -13.81 -39.50
C ARG A 28 -0.02 -15.18 -38.94
N ASP A 29 -0.87 -15.89 -39.67
CA ASP A 29 -1.24 -17.30 -39.42
C ASP A 29 -1.75 -17.56 -38.00
N LEU A 30 -2.55 -16.61 -37.49
CA LEU A 30 -3.17 -16.71 -36.18
C LEU A 30 -4.42 -17.61 -36.24
N PRO A 31 -4.51 -18.65 -35.39
CA PRO A 31 -5.74 -19.41 -35.23
C PRO A 31 -6.93 -18.52 -34.84
N PRO A 32 -8.18 -18.88 -35.19
CA PRO A 32 -9.35 -18.21 -34.65
C PRO A 32 -9.33 -18.24 -33.12
N GLY A 33 -9.60 -17.10 -32.47
CA GLY A 33 -9.51 -16.99 -31.02
C GLY A 33 -9.49 -15.54 -30.52
N SER A 34 -9.50 -15.38 -29.20
CA SER A 34 -9.36 -14.08 -28.54
C SER A 34 -7.90 -13.82 -28.21
N TYR A 35 -7.42 -12.64 -28.60
CA TYR A 35 -6.05 -12.19 -28.42
C TYR A 35 -5.98 -10.86 -27.70
N VAL A 36 -4.94 -10.70 -26.90
CA VAL A 36 -4.56 -9.45 -26.26
C VAL A 36 -3.25 -8.97 -26.88
N LEU A 37 -3.23 -7.72 -27.30
CA LEU A 37 -2.06 -7.06 -27.83
C LEU A 37 -1.40 -6.21 -26.74
N THR A 38 -0.10 -6.41 -26.54
CA THR A 38 0.72 -5.65 -25.59
C THR A 38 1.97 -5.15 -26.31
N ALA A 39 2.56 -4.06 -25.82
CA ALA A 39 3.85 -3.59 -26.30
C ALA A 39 4.71 -3.14 -25.13
N SER A 40 6.02 -3.25 -25.31
CA SER A 40 7.03 -2.78 -24.37
C SER A 40 8.14 -2.05 -25.11
N LYS A 41 8.60 -0.96 -24.51
CA LYS A 41 9.76 -0.17 -24.93
C LYS A 41 10.41 0.41 -23.69
N SER A 42 11.74 0.34 -23.59
CA SER A 42 12.45 0.92 -22.44
C SER A 42 12.18 2.42 -22.35
N GLY A 43 11.88 2.92 -21.14
CA GLY A 43 11.51 4.32 -20.90
C GLY A 43 10.05 4.66 -21.21
N TYR A 44 9.21 3.66 -21.50
CA TYR A 44 7.78 3.83 -21.74
C TYR A 44 6.97 2.87 -20.87
N PHE A 45 5.87 3.37 -20.33
CA PHE A 45 4.86 2.52 -19.72
C PHE A 45 4.16 1.70 -20.79
N PRO A 46 3.85 0.43 -20.50
CA PRO A 46 2.99 -0.36 -21.36
C PRO A 46 1.58 0.26 -21.39
N PRO A 47 0.75 -0.11 -22.38
CA PRO A 47 -0.58 0.46 -22.55
C PRO A 47 -1.44 0.25 -21.30
N ASP A 48 -1.30 -0.88 -20.64
CA ASP A 48 -2.10 -1.36 -19.51
C ASP A 48 -1.55 -0.96 -18.14
N HIS A 49 -0.65 0.03 -18.05
CA HIS A 49 -0.05 0.46 -16.78
C HIS A 49 -1.07 1.09 -15.78
N GLY A 50 -2.37 1.16 -16.12
CA GLY A 50 -3.43 1.38 -15.14
C GLY A 50 -3.61 2.83 -14.65
N LEU A 51 -3.02 3.80 -15.34
CA LEU A 51 -2.90 5.20 -14.90
C LEU A 51 -3.99 6.14 -15.46
N GLY A 52 -5.16 5.64 -15.83
CA GLY A 52 -6.17 6.46 -16.52
C GLY A 52 -5.67 7.05 -17.85
N ALA A 53 -4.62 6.48 -18.42
CA ALA A 53 -4.03 6.92 -19.68
C ALA A 53 -5.07 6.69 -20.82
N PRO A 54 -5.30 7.66 -21.71
CA PRO A 54 -6.21 7.49 -22.85
C PRO A 54 -5.89 6.22 -23.67
N GLY A 55 -6.81 5.26 -23.73
CA GLY A 55 -6.54 4.00 -24.46
C GLY A 55 -5.68 2.98 -23.70
N SER A 56 -5.61 3.07 -22.36
CA SER A 56 -4.97 2.06 -21.51
C SER A 56 -5.67 0.71 -21.44
N GLN A 57 -6.72 0.53 -22.25
CA GLN A 57 -7.44 -0.73 -22.34
C GLN A 57 -6.63 -1.71 -23.17
N GLN A 58 -6.36 -2.89 -22.63
CA GLN A 58 -5.96 -4.04 -23.43
C GLN A 58 -7.11 -4.35 -24.39
N ARG A 59 -7.02 -3.86 -25.63
CA ARG A 59 -8.00 -4.21 -26.66
C ARG A 59 -7.90 -5.70 -26.92
N ARG A 60 -8.95 -6.44 -26.54
CA ARG A 60 -9.13 -7.82 -26.94
C ARG A 60 -9.63 -7.86 -28.38
N PHE A 61 -8.93 -8.63 -29.20
CA PHE A 61 -9.28 -8.89 -30.59
C PHE A 61 -9.79 -10.32 -30.69
N THR A 62 -11.04 -10.50 -31.11
CA THR A 62 -11.53 -11.81 -31.52
C THR A 62 -11.29 -11.95 -33.01
N LEU A 63 -10.50 -12.96 -33.40
CA LEU A 63 -10.23 -13.31 -34.78
C LEU A 63 -11.08 -14.51 -35.18
N THR A 64 -11.81 -14.40 -36.29
CA THR A 64 -12.42 -15.54 -36.99
C THR A 64 -11.53 -16.02 -38.14
N SER A 65 -11.78 -17.21 -38.66
CA SER A 65 -10.99 -17.77 -39.77
C SER A 65 -10.97 -16.81 -40.97
N GLY A 66 -9.77 -16.53 -41.51
CA GLY A 66 -9.57 -15.64 -42.66
C GLY A 66 -9.70 -14.13 -42.39
N GLN A 67 -9.98 -13.71 -41.15
CA GLN A 67 -10.16 -12.30 -40.80
C GLN A 67 -8.83 -11.55 -40.70
N TRP A 68 -8.77 -10.34 -41.26
CA TRP A 68 -7.66 -9.40 -41.09
C TRP A 68 -8.08 -8.23 -40.20
N VAL A 69 -7.26 -7.91 -39.20
CA VAL A 69 -7.42 -6.71 -38.36
C VAL A 69 -6.34 -5.70 -38.75
N LYS A 70 -6.73 -4.60 -39.38
CA LYS A 70 -5.80 -3.60 -39.95
C LYS A 70 -5.51 -2.40 -39.02
N ASP A 71 -6.38 -2.15 -38.04
CA ASP A 71 -6.30 -0.98 -37.14
C ASP A 71 -5.92 -1.36 -35.70
N ALA A 72 -5.08 -2.38 -35.55
CA ALA A 72 -4.52 -2.72 -34.25
C ALA A 72 -3.52 -1.62 -33.82
N ARG A 73 -3.93 -0.75 -32.90
CA ARG A 73 -3.08 0.33 -32.37
C ARG A 73 -2.74 0.05 -30.92
N VAL A 74 -1.50 0.32 -30.56
CA VAL A 74 -0.98 0.22 -29.20
C VAL A 74 -0.28 1.52 -28.86
N THR A 75 -0.78 2.22 -27.83
CA THR A 75 -0.16 3.45 -27.36
C THR A 75 0.80 3.14 -26.22
N LEU A 76 2.03 3.61 -26.33
CA LEU A 76 3.04 3.57 -25.28
C LEU A 76 3.25 4.98 -24.73
N TRP A 77 3.37 5.10 -23.41
CA TRP A 77 3.48 6.40 -22.74
C TRP A 77 4.89 6.62 -22.25
N ARG A 78 5.56 7.66 -22.72
CA ARG A 78 6.93 7.96 -22.26
C ARG A 78 6.90 8.28 -20.76
N HIS A 79 7.88 7.78 -20.03
CA HIS A 79 8.05 8.13 -18.62
C HIS A 79 8.30 9.63 -18.47
N ALA A 80 7.76 10.22 -17.42
CA ALA A 80 8.19 11.52 -16.92
C ALA A 80 9.40 11.38 -15.99
N SER A 81 10.10 12.49 -15.76
CA SER A 81 11.19 12.61 -14.79
C SER A 81 11.09 13.87 -13.95
N ILE A 82 11.56 13.79 -12.71
CA ILE A 82 11.84 14.95 -11.85
C ILE A 82 13.34 14.99 -11.55
N SER A 83 13.97 16.15 -11.71
CA SER A 83 15.38 16.35 -11.40
C SER A 83 15.64 17.67 -10.67
N GLY A 84 16.74 17.71 -9.94
CA GLY A 84 17.16 18.86 -9.17
C GLY A 84 18.49 18.63 -8.47
N ARG A 85 18.82 19.54 -7.56
CA ARG A 85 20.05 19.52 -6.76
C ARG A 85 19.75 19.68 -5.29
N VAL A 86 20.51 19.00 -4.44
CA VAL A 86 20.49 19.17 -2.98
C VAL A 86 21.79 19.82 -2.52
N LEU A 87 21.65 20.96 -1.86
CA LEU A 87 22.77 21.73 -1.29
C LEU A 87 22.58 21.86 0.23
N ASP A 88 23.69 22.00 0.96
CA ASP A 88 23.67 22.32 2.40
C ASP A 88 23.59 23.85 2.67
N GLU A 89 23.70 24.26 3.94
CA GLU A 89 23.61 25.67 4.31
C GLU A 89 24.73 26.53 3.73
N ARG A 90 25.87 25.92 3.36
CA ARG A 90 27.07 26.57 2.79
C ARG A 90 27.02 26.60 1.26
N GLY A 91 26.05 25.92 0.65
CA GLY A 91 25.95 25.76 -0.79
C GLY A 91 26.83 24.62 -1.31
N GLU A 92 27.34 23.75 -0.44
CA GLU A 92 28.07 22.55 -0.83
C GLU A 92 27.07 21.45 -1.23
N PRO A 93 27.37 20.66 -2.26
CA PRO A 93 26.48 19.58 -2.67
C PRO A 93 26.44 18.44 -1.66
N VAL A 94 25.22 17.99 -1.33
CA VAL A 94 25.00 16.84 -0.44
C VAL A 94 25.03 15.56 -1.27
N VAL A 95 25.99 14.68 -1.00
CA VAL A 95 26.29 13.47 -1.80
C VAL A 95 25.67 12.22 -1.16
N ASP A 96 25.20 11.29 -1.99
CA ASP A 96 24.58 10.01 -1.58
C ASP A 96 23.30 10.17 -0.74
N GLU A 97 22.63 11.32 -0.87
CA GLU A 97 21.42 11.68 -0.14
C GLU A 97 20.17 11.15 -0.84
N TYR A 98 19.20 10.65 -0.07
CA TYR A 98 17.95 10.18 -0.67
C TYR A 98 17.06 11.33 -1.07
N VAL A 99 16.44 11.16 -2.23
CA VAL A 99 15.30 11.97 -2.66
C VAL A 99 14.12 11.05 -2.91
N ARG A 100 13.04 11.28 -2.17
CA ARG A 100 11.80 10.51 -2.23
C ARG A 100 10.75 11.32 -2.96
N VAL A 101 10.02 10.68 -3.87
CA VAL A 101 8.79 11.26 -4.43
C VAL A 101 7.57 10.55 -3.86
N LEU A 102 6.58 11.35 -3.48
CA LEU A 102 5.26 10.90 -3.02
C LEU A 102 4.26 11.31 -4.09
N ILE A 103 3.39 10.40 -4.51
CA ILE A 103 2.34 10.69 -5.48
C ILE A 103 1.00 10.80 -4.78
N GLN A 104 0.19 11.78 -5.20
CA GLN A 104 -1.19 11.89 -4.76
C GLN A 104 -2.05 10.79 -5.39
N VAL A 105 -2.75 10.02 -4.57
CA VAL A 105 -3.61 8.91 -5.01
C VAL A 105 -5.00 9.05 -4.42
N GLN A 106 -6.00 8.52 -5.12
CA GLN A 106 -7.37 8.41 -4.61
C GLN A 106 -7.61 7.02 -4.04
N VAL A 107 -7.94 6.96 -2.74
CA VAL A 107 -8.27 5.72 -2.03
C VAL A 107 -9.59 5.92 -1.32
N SER A 108 -10.66 5.29 -1.85
CA SER A 108 -12.04 5.38 -1.32
C SER A 108 -12.54 6.81 -1.12
N GLY A 109 -12.40 7.65 -2.15
CA GLY A 109 -12.82 9.05 -2.13
C GLY A 109 -11.93 9.98 -1.29
N GLN A 110 -10.89 9.43 -0.64
CA GLN A 110 -9.91 10.23 0.09
C GLN A 110 -8.64 10.39 -0.72
N THR A 111 -8.15 11.62 -0.74
CA THR A 111 -6.81 11.93 -1.21
C THR A 111 -5.79 11.41 -0.19
N LYS A 112 -4.85 10.57 -0.63
CA LYS A 112 -3.72 10.10 0.17
C LYS A 112 -2.43 10.35 -0.59
N LEU A 113 -1.31 10.32 0.13
CA LEU A 113 0.02 10.25 -0.47
C LEU A 113 0.49 8.80 -0.46
N ALA A 114 0.97 8.35 -1.61
CA ALA A 114 1.60 7.05 -1.77
C ALA A 114 3.08 7.22 -2.07
N SER A 115 3.89 6.35 -1.49
CA SER A 115 5.31 6.19 -1.75
C SER A 115 5.55 5.88 -3.23
N GLY A 116 6.37 6.71 -3.87
CA GLY A 116 6.87 6.52 -5.23
C GLY A 116 8.32 6.03 -5.25
N PRO A 117 8.98 6.09 -6.41
CA PRO A 117 10.40 5.78 -6.54
C PRO A 117 11.30 6.69 -5.67
N ILE A 118 12.49 6.20 -5.33
CA ILE A 118 13.55 6.97 -4.67
C ILE A 118 14.72 7.14 -5.62
N SER A 119 15.47 8.22 -5.46
CA SER A 119 16.75 8.46 -6.11
C SER A 119 17.81 8.84 -5.08
N ARG A 120 19.07 8.85 -5.49
CA ARG A 120 20.18 9.38 -4.68
C ARG A 120 20.88 10.50 -5.41
N THR A 121 21.42 11.44 -4.65
CA THR A 121 22.27 12.48 -5.21
C THR A 121 23.65 11.93 -5.61
N ASP A 122 24.16 12.42 -6.74
CA ASP A 122 25.53 12.15 -7.19
C ASP A 122 26.57 12.99 -6.42
N ASP A 123 27.84 12.91 -6.83
CA ASP A 123 28.96 13.67 -6.28
C ASP A 123 28.84 15.20 -6.45
N ARG A 124 27.92 15.67 -7.30
CA ARG A 124 27.58 17.08 -7.50
C ARG A 124 26.29 17.48 -6.79
N GLY A 125 25.71 16.58 -5.99
CA GLY A 125 24.44 16.79 -5.30
C GLY A 125 23.23 16.74 -6.23
N MET A 126 23.40 16.31 -7.49
CA MET A 126 22.32 16.25 -8.47
C MET A 126 21.56 14.94 -8.33
N TYR A 127 20.24 14.99 -8.47
CA TYR A 127 19.40 13.79 -8.49
C TYR A 127 18.46 13.79 -9.71
N SER A 128 18.04 12.59 -10.12
CA SER A 128 17.01 12.38 -11.14
C SER A 128 16.16 11.19 -10.76
N VAL A 129 14.85 11.37 -10.81
CA VAL A 129 13.83 10.34 -10.57
C VAL A 129 13.10 10.08 -11.88
N PRO A 130 13.56 9.12 -12.71
CA PRO A 130 12.87 8.73 -13.94
C PRO A 130 11.74 7.74 -13.65
N GLY A 131 10.90 7.46 -14.65
CA GLY A 131 9.88 6.41 -14.54
C GLY A 131 8.63 6.87 -13.83
N LEU A 132 8.35 8.18 -13.85
CA LEU A 132 7.17 8.77 -13.23
C LEU A 132 6.01 8.77 -14.21
N SER A 133 4.82 8.49 -13.70
CA SER A 133 3.56 8.59 -14.41
C SER A 133 3.04 10.03 -14.39
N ARG A 134 2.01 10.29 -15.21
CA ARG A 134 1.17 11.46 -14.99
C ARG A 134 0.63 11.49 -13.55
N GLY A 135 0.67 12.66 -12.91
CA GLY A 135 0.15 12.84 -11.56
C GLY A 135 0.71 14.06 -10.84
N GLU A 136 0.22 14.27 -9.62
CA GLU A 136 0.68 15.32 -8.71
C GLU A 136 1.67 14.74 -7.71
N TYR A 137 2.91 15.22 -7.73
CA TYR A 137 4.00 14.72 -6.90
C TYR A 137 4.41 15.72 -5.83
N VAL A 138 4.74 15.20 -4.66
CA VAL A 138 5.46 15.90 -3.59
C VAL A 138 6.86 15.31 -3.53
N VAL A 139 7.90 16.15 -3.50
CA VAL A 139 9.30 15.71 -3.43
C VAL A 139 9.85 16.04 -2.06
N ALA A 140 10.57 15.09 -1.46
CA ALA A 140 11.12 15.23 -0.12
C ALA A 140 12.57 14.75 -0.07
N VAL A 141 13.38 15.46 0.72
CA VAL A 141 14.71 15.03 1.17
C VAL A 141 14.55 14.55 2.62
N PRO A 142 14.39 13.25 2.87
CA PRO A 142 14.30 12.70 4.23
C PRO A 142 15.57 12.95 5.03
N SER A 143 15.43 13.25 6.33
CA SER A 143 16.55 13.28 7.27
C SER A 143 16.14 12.61 8.57
N ILE A 144 16.65 11.40 8.80
CA ILE A 144 16.17 10.51 9.85
C ILE A 144 17.33 10.02 10.68
N GLN A 145 17.16 10.12 11.99
CA GLN A 145 18.11 9.57 12.94
C GLN A 145 17.68 8.19 13.39
N THR A 146 18.32 7.14 12.87
CA THR A 146 18.14 5.79 13.41
C THR A 146 19.18 5.53 14.49
N LEU A 147 18.72 5.41 15.73
CA LEU A 147 19.56 5.26 16.90
C LEU A 147 19.51 3.83 17.40
N ARG A 148 20.68 3.19 17.50
CA ARG A 148 20.82 1.85 18.07
C ARG A 148 21.72 1.88 19.30
N PRO A 149 21.39 1.12 20.37
CA PRO A 149 22.31 0.90 21.46
C PRO A 149 23.61 0.28 20.93
N GLN A 150 24.76 0.84 21.29
CA GLN A 150 26.05 0.23 21.01
C GLN A 150 26.20 -1.04 21.86
N ARG A 151 25.69 -2.18 21.38
CA ARG A 151 26.00 -3.48 21.99
C ARG A 151 27.45 -3.83 21.65
N ALA A 152 28.23 -4.29 22.62
CA ALA A 152 29.53 -4.90 22.34
C ALA A 152 29.28 -6.10 21.41
N GLU A 153 29.73 -6.02 20.16
CA GLU A 153 29.67 -7.18 19.27
C GLU A 153 30.49 -8.33 19.88
N PRO A 154 29.99 -9.58 19.87
CA PRO A 154 30.83 -10.72 20.18
C PRO A 154 31.97 -10.75 19.17
N ALA A 155 33.21 -10.65 19.65
CA ALA A 155 34.39 -10.79 18.80
C ALA A 155 34.30 -12.10 18.01
N GLY A 156 34.09 -12.02 16.68
CA GLY A 156 34.15 -13.19 15.80
C GLY A 156 33.04 -13.37 14.77
N ARG A 157 31.99 -12.53 14.73
CA ARG A 157 31.02 -12.53 13.62
C ARG A 157 31.03 -11.21 12.87
N SER A 158 32.11 -10.97 12.13
CA SER A 158 32.13 -9.96 11.07
C SER A 158 31.11 -10.39 10.00
N SER A 159 29.92 -9.79 9.99
CA SER A 159 29.16 -9.76 8.75
C SER A 159 29.91 -8.81 7.81
N ALA A 160 30.79 -9.41 7.02
CA ALA A 160 31.53 -8.79 5.92
C ALA A 160 30.55 -8.34 4.84
N ARG A 161 29.85 -7.25 5.10
CA ARG A 161 29.46 -6.26 4.10
C ARG A 161 29.64 -4.92 4.80
N ALA A 162 30.87 -4.44 4.72
CA ALA A 162 31.27 -3.16 5.28
C ALA A 162 30.24 -2.09 4.89
N GLU A 163 29.50 -1.59 5.89
CA GLU A 163 28.71 -0.39 5.81
C GLU A 163 29.66 0.76 5.47
N THR A 164 29.90 0.97 4.18
CA THR A 164 30.55 2.16 3.65
C THR A 164 29.53 3.30 3.75
N THR A 165 29.27 3.73 4.98
CA THR A 165 28.43 4.89 5.26
C THR A 165 29.35 5.97 5.80
N SER A 166 29.52 7.03 5.02
CA SER A 166 30.19 8.25 5.46
C SER A 166 29.57 8.75 6.76
N GLY A 167 30.38 8.85 7.82
CA GLY A 167 30.06 9.64 9.02
C GLY A 167 29.06 9.06 10.03
N LEU A 168 29.34 7.89 10.63
CA LEU A 168 28.67 7.47 11.86
C LEU A 168 28.92 8.53 12.96
N ALA A 169 27.93 9.35 13.28
CA ALA A 169 27.95 10.18 14.48
C ALA A 169 27.61 9.28 15.69
N LEU A 170 28.44 9.38 16.73
CA LEU A 170 28.12 8.85 18.05
C LEU A 170 27.42 9.98 18.81
N LEU A 171 26.16 9.77 19.16
CA LEU A 171 25.40 10.68 20.00
C LEU A 171 25.30 10.09 21.39
N GLN A 172 25.51 10.91 22.41
CA GLN A 172 25.52 10.46 23.79
C GLN A 172 24.23 10.89 24.48
N CYS A 173 23.61 9.96 25.21
CA CYS A 173 22.50 10.26 26.08
C CYS A 173 22.98 10.51 27.53
N PRO A 174 22.17 11.19 28.38
CA PRO A 174 22.58 11.55 29.74
C PRO A 174 22.91 10.34 30.62
N ASP A 175 22.42 9.16 30.28
CA ASP A 175 22.71 7.90 30.97
C ASP A 175 24.06 7.27 30.56
N GLY A 176 24.83 7.97 29.72
CA GLY A 176 26.12 7.50 29.20
C GLY A 176 25.98 6.53 28.02
N SER A 177 24.77 6.20 27.58
CA SER A 177 24.58 5.34 26.41
C SER A 177 25.02 6.08 25.14
N THR A 178 25.80 5.38 24.32
CA THR A 178 26.22 5.88 23.01
C THR A 178 25.30 5.29 21.96
N LEU A 179 24.62 6.17 21.23
CA LEU A 179 23.75 5.83 20.13
C LEU A 179 24.52 6.04 18.82
N ARG A 180 24.56 4.99 17.99
CA ARG A 180 25.05 5.11 16.62
C ARG A 180 23.93 5.69 15.76
N VAL A 181 24.20 6.82 15.11
CA VAL A 181 23.33 7.34 14.04
C VAL A 181 23.63 6.54 12.78
N GLY A 182 22.64 5.78 12.31
CA GLY A 182 22.72 5.04 11.05
C GLY A 182 21.78 5.60 9.98
N GLY A 183 22.07 5.26 8.73
CA GLY A 183 21.28 5.65 7.55
C GLY A 183 22.00 6.67 6.69
N GLY A 184 21.96 6.50 5.37
CA GLY A 184 22.56 7.43 4.39
C GLY A 184 21.74 8.71 4.27
N TYR A 185 21.50 9.37 5.40
CA TYR A 185 20.85 10.67 5.53
C TYR A 185 21.91 11.70 5.95
N PRO A 186 21.63 13.02 5.86
CA PRO A 186 22.63 14.03 6.14
C PRO A 186 23.08 13.91 7.60
N ALA A 187 24.39 13.78 7.81
CA ALA A 187 24.94 13.69 9.15
C ALA A 187 24.61 14.97 9.95
N PRO A 188 24.38 14.87 11.28
CA PRO A 188 24.22 16.06 12.11
C PRO A 188 25.38 17.02 11.97
N VAL A 189 25.09 18.33 11.98
CA VAL A 189 26.09 19.37 11.80
C VAL A 189 26.94 19.48 13.06
N ARG A 190 28.26 19.30 12.92
CA ARG A 190 29.24 19.40 14.02
C ARG A 190 29.78 20.82 14.14
N GLY A 191 29.87 21.35 15.36
CA GLY A 191 30.47 22.66 15.63
C GLY A 191 30.43 23.07 17.10
N ALA A 192 31.10 24.17 17.43
CA ALA A 192 31.00 24.80 18.75
C ALA A 192 29.68 25.57 18.84
N GLY A 193 28.65 24.95 19.42
CA GLY A 193 27.30 25.51 19.53
C GLY A 193 26.28 24.46 19.96
N PRO A 194 25.01 24.83 20.14
CA PRO A 194 23.95 23.86 20.39
C PRO A 194 23.88 22.85 19.25
N PRO A 195 23.52 21.58 19.52
CA PRO A 195 23.45 20.55 18.49
C PRO A 195 22.48 20.98 17.39
N ARG A 196 22.88 20.78 16.13
CA ARG A 196 22.06 21.09 14.97
C ARG A 196 21.85 19.85 14.11
N VAL A 197 20.64 19.70 13.61
CA VAL A 197 20.26 18.57 12.77
C VAL A 197 19.40 19.02 11.61
N TYR A 198 19.53 18.33 10.49
CA TYR A 198 18.61 18.48 9.37
C TYR A 198 17.27 17.83 9.73
N ARG A 199 16.20 18.39 9.17
CA ARG A 199 14.87 17.76 9.20
C ARG A 199 14.55 17.25 7.81
N THR A 200 13.58 16.34 7.71
CA THR A 200 12.96 16.06 6.43
C THR A 200 12.39 17.35 5.84
N GLU A 201 12.79 17.66 4.61
CA GLU A 201 12.40 18.88 3.90
C GLU A 201 11.56 18.51 2.68
N TYR A 202 10.45 19.21 2.50
CA TYR A 202 9.57 19.05 1.35
C TYR A 202 9.69 20.25 0.42
N TYR A 203 9.72 20.00 -0.88
CA TYR A 203 9.95 21.07 -1.85
C TYR A 203 8.86 22.16 -1.78
N PRO A 204 9.21 23.46 -1.76
CA PRO A 204 10.57 24.01 -1.88
C PRO A 204 11.34 24.25 -0.55
N ASP A 205 10.69 24.39 0.60
CA ASP A 205 11.32 24.47 1.95
C ASP A 205 10.25 24.29 3.05
N GLU A 206 9.39 23.29 2.87
CA GLU A 206 8.27 23.03 3.75
C GLU A 206 8.59 21.95 4.78
N PRO A 207 8.18 22.11 6.06
CA PRO A 207 8.42 21.12 7.11
C PRO A 207 7.48 19.91 7.02
N GLY A 208 6.44 19.97 6.18
CA GLY A 208 5.41 18.95 6.07
C GLY A 208 4.89 18.75 4.65
N ALA A 209 4.47 17.52 4.33
CA ALA A 209 3.98 17.15 3.01
C ALA A 209 2.64 17.82 2.61
N ALA A 210 1.88 18.32 3.59
CA ALA A 210 0.60 18.99 3.35
C ALA A 210 0.78 20.37 2.72
N ASP A 211 1.84 21.08 3.11
CA ASP A 211 2.15 22.45 2.67
C ASP A 211 3.08 22.47 1.45
N ALA A 212 3.70 21.33 1.12
CA ALA A 212 4.62 21.17 0.01
C ALA A 212 4.01 21.56 -1.35
N MET A 213 4.83 22.14 -2.22
CA MET A 213 4.41 22.43 -3.59
C MET A 213 4.24 21.13 -4.38
N ARG A 214 3.09 21.01 -5.05
CA ARG A 214 2.81 19.88 -5.94
C ARG A 214 3.43 20.10 -7.30
N VAL A 215 4.22 19.12 -7.73
CA VAL A 215 4.82 19.06 -9.06
C VAL A 215 3.89 18.23 -9.95
N ALA A 216 3.10 18.92 -10.75
CA ALA A 216 2.26 18.30 -11.78
C ALA A 216 3.14 17.77 -12.91
N LEU A 217 2.89 16.53 -13.33
CA LEU A 217 3.54 15.89 -14.47
C LEU A 217 2.50 15.31 -15.43
N ASP A 218 2.74 15.45 -16.72
CA ASP A 218 2.14 14.64 -17.79
C ASP A 218 3.18 13.64 -18.35
N TYR A 219 2.74 12.73 -19.22
CA TYR A 219 3.62 11.73 -19.82
C TYR A 219 4.70 12.36 -20.68
N GLY A 220 5.95 11.95 -20.45
CA GLY A 220 7.11 12.41 -21.20
C GLY A 220 7.69 13.74 -20.73
N ASP A 221 7.10 14.36 -19.72
CA ASP A 221 7.63 15.57 -19.09
C ASP A 221 9.00 15.32 -18.46
N ASP A 222 9.90 16.29 -18.59
CA ASP A 222 11.17 16.32 -17.87
C ASP A 222 11.22 17.58 -17.01
N ARG A 223 10.85 17.43 -15.73
CA ARG A 223 10.75 18.56 -14.80
C ARG A 223 12.07 18.72 -14.05
N SER A 224 12.84 19.73 -14.45
CA SER A 224 14.05 20.16 -13.76
C SER A 224 13.81 21.35 -12.83
N GLY A 225 14.80 21.67 -12.00
CA GLY A 225 14.80 22.82 -11.07
C GLY A 225 14.03 22.57 -9.78
N VAL A 226 13.83 21.31 -9.40
CA VAL A 226 13.29 20.94 -8.09
C VAL A 226 14.45 20.89 -7.09
N ASP A 227 15.00 22.06 -6.79
CA ASP A 227 16.21 22.18 -5.97
C ASP A 227 15.88 22.34 -4.49
N PHE A 228 16.77 21.83 -3.63
CA PHE A 228 16.68 21.90 -2.17
C PHE A 228 17.90 22.60 -1.60
N ARG A 229 17.69 23.38 -0.53
CA ARG A 229 18.77 23.97 0.26
C ARG A 229 18.55 23.65 1.74
N LEU A 230 19.19 22.58 2.17
CA LEU A 230 19.03 22.06 3.51
C LEU A 230 19.44 23.08 4.57
N SER A 231 18.54 23.32 5.52
CA SER A 231 18.75 24.30 6.59
C SER A 231 18.72 23.64 7.97
N PRO A 232 19.88 23.43 8.61
CA PRO A 232 19.95 22.68 9.86
C PRO A 232 19.36 23.48 11.02
N GLN A 233 18.50 22.84 11.79
CA GLN A 233 17.77 23.44 12.91
C GLN A 233 18.49 23.15 14.24
N ILE A 234 18.35 24.05 15.21
CA ILE A 234 18.73 23.75 16.59
C ILE A 234 17.88 22.57 17.06
N ALA A 235 18.52 21.63 17.73
CA ALA A 235 17.91 20.41 18.22
C ALA A 235 18.00 20.36 19.75
N TRP A 236 17.02 19.68 20.34
CA TRP A 236 16.89 19.47 21.77
C TRP A 236 16.76 18.00 22.06
N ARG A 237 17.15 17.60 23.26
CA ARG A 237 17.02 16.22 23.67
C ARG A 237 15.61 15.94 24.14
N VAL A 238 15.10 14.76 23.80
CA VAL A 238 13.88 14.18 24.38
C VAL A 238 14.28 12.90 25.09
N ALA A 239 14.04 12.77 26.38
CA ALA A 239 14.34 11.55 27.13
C ALA A 239 13.24 11.19 28.12
N GLY A 240 13.15 9.90 28.41
CA GLY A 240 12.05 9.38 29.19
C GLY A 240 12.19 7.91 29.56
N ARG A 241 11.09 7.36 30.06
CA ARG A 241 10.95 5.96 30.43
C ARG A 241 9.70 5.36 29.79
N VAL A 242 9.71 4.04 29.69
CA VAL A 242 8.54 3.26 29.30
C VAL A 242 8.04 2.44 30.49
N SER A 243 6.73 2.34 30.64
CA SER A 243 6.05 1.46 31.58
C SER A 243 5.23 0.40 30.83
N GLY A 244 4.84 -0.69 31.49
CA GLY A 244 3.98 -1.72 30.89
C GLY A 244 4.69 -2.86 30.16
N LEU A 245 6.03 -2.94 30.23
CA LEU A 245 6.78 -4.12 29.77
C LEU A 245 6.68 -5.25 30.79
N ASP A 246 6.29 -6.45 30.34
CA ASP A 246 6.13 -7.63 31.19
C ASP A 246 7.49 -8.31 31.49
N ALA A 247 8.40 -8.38 30.52
CA ALA A 247 9.66 -9.11 30.64
C ALA A 247 10.88 -8.18 30.77
N PRO A 248 11.84 -8.46 31.69
CA PRO A 248 13.14 -7.80 31.71
C PRO A 248 13.91 -8.06 30.41
N GLY A 249 14.49 -7.01 29.82
CA GLY A 249 15.30 -7.12 28.60
C GLY A 249 14.52 -7.16 27.29
N GLU A 250 13.19 -7.04 27.35
CA GLU A 250 12.36 -6.85 26.16
C GLU A 250 12.65 -5.47 25.54
N THR A 251 13.09 -5.46 24.29
CA THR A 251 13.46 -4.22 23.59
C THR A 251 12.31 -3.78 22.70
N VAL A 252 11.85 -2.55 22.90
CA VAL A 252 10.84 -1.89 22.09
C VAL A 252 11.48 -0.74 21.33
N MET A 253 11.06 -0.54 20.08
CA MET A 253 11.48 0.61 19.29
C MET A 253 10.42 1.71 19.36
N LEU A 254 10.86 2.93 19.69
CA LEU A 254 10.05 4.14 19.64
C LEU A 254 10.34 4.89 18.33
N ARG A 255 9.28 5.44 17.75
CA ARG A 255 9.34 6.36 16.61
C ARG A 255 8.87 7.73 17.05
N LEU A 256 9.58 8.75 16.60
CA LEU A 256 9.16 10.14 16.75
C LEU A 256 8.82 10.71 15.38
N ILE A 257 7.53 10.94 15.14
CA ILE A 257 6.97 11.24 13.81
C ILE A 257 6.41 12.65 13.82
N PRO A 258 6.75 13.54 12.88
CA PRO A 258 6.06 14.82 12.74
C PRO A 258 4.55 14.61 12.56
N VAL A 259 3.73 15.42 13.22
CA VAL A 259 2.26 15.36 13.04
C VAL A 259 1.90 15.60 11.57
N GLY A 260 1.04 14.74 11.02
CA GLY A 260 0.64 14.75 9.61
C GLY A 260 1.43 13.78 8.72
N SER A 261 2.55 13.23 9.22
CA SER A 261 3.41 12.30 8.50
C SER A 261 3.18 10.83 8.86
N GLU A 262 2.29 10.52 9.81
CA GLU A 262 2.13 9.16 10.35
C GLU A 262 1.72 8.12 9.29
N GLY A 263 0.99 8.56 8.27
CA GLY A 263 0.55 7.76 7.12
C GLY A 263 1.62 7.47 6.06
N LEU A 264 2.80 8.09 6.14
CA LEU A 264 3.85 8.04 5.11
C LEU A 264 4.89 6.93 5.37
N GLY A 265 4.63 6.07 6.34
CA GLY A 265 5.44 4.89 6.63
C GLY A 265 6.86 5.21 7.10
N HIS A 266 7.78 4.33 6.74
CA HIS A 266 9.20 4.50 7.02
C HIS A 266 9.77 5.61 6.14
N GLY A 267 10.70 6.40 6.65
CA GLY A 267 11.25 7.51 5.86
C GLY A 267 10.65 8.87 6.22
N SER A 268 9.69 8.90 7.14
CA SER A 268 8.89 10.09 7.48
C SER A 268 9.07 10.53 8.93
N GLU A 269 9.70 9.69 9.74
CA GLU A 269 10.04 9.96 11.13
C GLU A 269 11.21 10.94 11.23
N THR A 270 11.27 11.70 12.31
CA THR A 270 12.45 12.50 12.66
C THR A 270 13.54 11.62 13.25
N ALA A 271 13.14 10.67 14.10
CA ALA A 271 14.07 9.78 14.76
C ALA A 271 13.40 8.48 15.21
N THR A 272 14.21 7.44 15.34
CA THR A 272 13.83 6.17 15.98
C THR A 272 14.87 5.81 17.03
N THR A 273 14.45 5.29 18.19
CA THR A 273 15.35 4.80 19.23
C THR A 273 14.85 3.49 19.83
N MET A 274 15.75 2.71 20.41
CA MET A 274 15.38 1.54 21.22
C MET A 274 15.27 1.93 22.70
N VAL A 275 14.39 1.24 23.41
CA VAL A 275 14.36 1.23 24.89
C VAL A 275 15.54 0.40 25.42
N ASP A 276 16.25 0.94 26.41
CA ASP A 276 17.34 0.25 27.10
C ASP A 276 16.83 -0.81 28.12
N ALA A 277 17.73 -1.61 28.67
CA ALA A 277 17.36 -2.61 29.69
C ALA A 277 16.80 -2.00 30.98
N GLY A 278 17.07 -0.71 31.25
CA GLY A 278 16.52 0.08 32.34
C GLY A 278 15.19 0.76 32.02
N ARG A 279 14.55 0.39 30.90
CA ARG A 279 13.29 0.96 30.40
C ARG A 279 13.35 2.43 30.04
N ARG A 280 14.53 2.96 29.72
CA ARG A 280 14.74 4.36 29.31
C ARG A 280 14.89 4.46 27.81
N PHE A 281 14.57 5.63 27.28
CA PHE A 281 14.82 5.98 25.89
C PHE A 281 15.32 7.43 25.79
N CYS A 282 15.95 7.74 24.66
CA CYS A 282 16.50 9.06 24.42
C CYS A 282 16.60 9.33 22.92
N PHE A 283 16.07 10.48 22.50
CA PHE A 283 16.30 11.10 21.21
C PHE A 283 17.22 12.31 21.44
N PRO A 284 18.51 12.23 21.07
CA PRO A 284 19.52 13.22 21.42
C PRO A 284 19.37 14.54 20.67
N GLN A 285 18.79 14.54 19.47
CA GLN A 285 18.68 15.73 18.62
C GLN A 285 17.30 15.78 17.93
N VAL A 286 16.33 16.40 18.58
CA VAL A 286 14.99 16.61 18.03
C VAL A 286 14.79 18.11 17.74
N PRO A 287 14.52 18.51 16.49
CA PRO A 287 14.14 19.88 16.18
C PRO A 287 12.89 20.34 16.93
N ARG A 288 12.64 21.65 16.95
CA ARG A 288 11.35 22.18 17.40
C ARG A 288 10.21 21.63 16.53
N GLY A 289 9.08 21.30 17.15
CA GLY A 289 7.91 20.82 16.42
C GLY A 289 6.92 20.06 17.30
N THR A 290 5.81 19.69 16.68
CA THR A 290 4.82 18.79 17.28
C THR A 290 4.96 17.42 16.64
N TYR A 291 5.05 16.40 17.50
CA TYR A 291 5.34 15.03 17.12
C TYR A 291 4.30 14.07 17.71
N THR A 292 4.09 12.96 17.01
CA THR A 292 3.52 11.75 17.54
C THR A 292 4.68 10.83 17.95
N LEU A 293 4.77 10.52 19.25
CA LEU A 293 5.63 9.45 19.76
C LEU A 293 4.83 8.15 19.69
N GLU A 294 5.37 7.16 18.99
CA GLU A 294 4.66 5.93 18.65
C GLU A 294 5.50 4.67 18.94
N VAL A 295 4.83 3.67 19.50
CA VAL A 295 5.20 2.26 19.47
C VAL A 295 4.07 1.53 18.76
N THR A 296 4.37 0.79 17.71
CA THR A 296 3.35 0.07 16.94
C THR A 296 3.83 -1.33 16.54
N PRO A 297 2.96 -2.35 16.57
CA PRO A 297 3.30 -3.70 16.13
C PRO A 297 3.55 -3.78 14.61
N ALA A 298 3.08 -2.80 13.83
CA ALA A 298 3.47 -2.67 12.43
C ALA A 298 3.35 -1.23 11.92
N ARG A 299 4.16 -0.91 10.92
CA ARG A 299 4.23 0.39 10.25
C ARG A 299 3.67 0.23 8.84
N GLY A 300 2.89 1.19 8.34
CA GLY A 300 2.25 1.06 7.04
C GLY A 300 2.31 2.32 6.18
N GLU A 301 2.34 2.14 4.87
CA GLU A 301 2.24 3.20 3.86
C GLU A 301 1.51 2.73 2.61
N PHE A 302 0.88 3.67 1.91
CA PHE A 302 0.48 3.45 0.53
C PHE A 302 1.69 3.56 -0.40
N SER A 303 1.69 2.81 -1.50
CA SER A 303 2.78 2.76 -2.46
C SER A 303 2.27 2.46 -3.87
N ILE A 304 2.86 3.10 -4.88
CA ILE A 304 2.63 2.78 -6.30
C ILE A 304 3.65 1.79 -6.89
N THR A 305 4.71 1.46 -6.16
CA THR A 305 5.75 0.51 -6.61
C THR A 305 5.62 -0.80 -5.86
N ALA A 306 5.31 -1.90 -6.55
CA ALA A 306 5.14 -3.21 -5.92
C ALA A 306 6.46 -3.89 -5.47
N ASN A 307 7.62 -3.27 -5.68
CA ASN A 307 8.92 -3.84 -5.31
C ASN A 307 9.29 -3.45 -3.86
N PRO A 308 9.31 -4.40 -2.90
CA PRO A 308 9.68 -4.12 -1.51
C PRO A 308 11.09 -3.53 -1.37
N ALA A 309 12.01 -3.82 -2.29
CA ALA A 309 13.36 -3.24 -2.27
C ALA A 309 13.39 -1.73 -2.59
N SER A 310 12.35 -1.20 -3.23
CA SER A 310 12.18 0.23 -3.55
C SER A 310 11.40 0.99 -2.47
N LEU A 311 10.70 0.28 -1.58
CA LEU A 311 9.86 0.85 -0.51
C LEU A 311 10.53 0.86 0.85
N LEU A 312 11.50 -0.01 1.02
CA LEU A 312 12.51 0.21 2.02
C LEU A 312 13.38 1.35 1.46
N SER A 313 13.49 2.44 2.21
CA SER A 313 14.77 3.16 2.37
C SER A 313 15.90 2.15 2.17
N PRO A 314 17.01 2.51 1.50
CA PRO A 314 18.03 1.58 0.98
C PRO A 314 18.22 0.36 1.88
N ALA A 315 18.48 -0.80 1.28
CA ALA A 315 18.75 -2.07 1.96
C ALA A 315 19.77 -2.05 3.13
N THR A 316 20.36 -0.90 3.48
CA THR A 316 21.19 -0.59 4.64
C THR A 316 20.44 -0.14 5.91
N VAL A 317 19.16 0.24 5.89
CA VAL A 317 18.40 0.53 7.14
C VAL A 317 17.08 -0.22 7.18
N ARG A 318 17.14 -1.55 7.34
CA ARG A 318 16.03 -2.22 8.04
C ARG A 318 16.02 -1.67 9.46
N LEU A 319 14.87 -1.14 9.91
CA LEU A 319 14.72 -0.84 11.33
C LEU A 319 15.09 -2.11 12.13
N PRO A 320 15.84 -1.96 13.24
CA PRO A 320 16.42 -3.10 13.95
C PRO A 320 15.39 -4.15 14.39
N ASP A 321 14.14 -3.77 14.56
CA ASP A 321 13.02 -4.62 14.97
C ASP A 321 12.17 -5.13 13.79
N THR A 322 12.65 -5.15 12.55
CA THR A 322 11.82 -5.55 11.39
C THR A 322 11.66 -7.07 11.28
N SER A 323 10.47 -7.60 11.54
CA SER A 323 10.19 -9.05 11.52
C SER A 323 9.59 -9.57 10.20
N GLY A 324 8.95 -8.72 9.40
CA GLY A 324 8.31 -9.15 8.15
C GLY A 324 7.71 -8.00 7.34
N ILE A 325 7.39 -8.26 6.07
CA ILE A 325 6.75 -7.30 5.16
C ILE A 325 5.54 -7.95 4.50
N VAL A 326 4.42 -7.24 4.50
CA VAL A 326 3.18 -7.66 3.85
C VAL A 326 2.73 -6.57 2.89
N ILE A 327 2.53 -6.92 1.61
CA ILE A 327 2.05 -6.01 0.58
C ILE A 327 0.62 -6.40 0.23
N THR A 328 -0.31 -5.46 0.38
CA THR A 328 -1.73 -5.67 0.10
C THR A 328 -2.18 -4.77 -1.05
N PRO A 329 -2.65 -5.32 -2.19
CA PRO A 329 -3.25 -4.50 -3.23
C PRO A 329 -4.49 -3.76 -2.71
N VAL A 330 -4.62 -2.48 -3.05
CA VAL A 330 -5.80 -1.67 -2.77
C VAL A 330 -6.70 -1.69 -4.01
N ALA A 331 -7.82 -2.42 -3.93
CA ALA A 331 -8.64 -2.67 -5.11
C ALA A 331 -9.22 -1.36 -5.69
N GLY A 332 -9.06 -1.12 -6.99
CA GLY A 332 -9.64 0.06 -7.65
C GLY A 332 -9.05 1.41 -7.23
N ALA A 333 -7.89 1.44 -6.55
CA ALA A 333 -7.08 2.64 -6.50
C ALA A 333 -6.58 3.01 -7.91
N VAL A 334 -6.57 4.29 -8.22
CA VAL A 334 -6.02 4.84 -9.48
C VAL A 334 -5.03 5.97 -9.11
N PRO A 335 -3.74 5.85 -9.46
CA PRO A 335 -3.07 4.68 -10.03
C PRO A 335 -3.17 3.42 -9.15
N PRO A 336 -2.82 2.21 -9.62
CA PRO A 336 -2.79 1.02 -8.79
C PRO A 336 -1.88 1.25 -7.58
N VAL A 337 -2.46 1.09 -6.39
CA VAL A 337 -1.77 1.29 -5.12
C VAL A 337 -1.75 -0.01 -4.35
N THR A 338 -0.63 -0.25 -3.68
CA THR A 338 -0.50 -1.26 -2.63
C THR A 338 -0.41 -0.55 -1.29
N PHE A 339 -0.89 -1.21 -0.24
CA PHE A 339 -0.57 -0.86 1.13
C PHE A 339 0.54 -1.80 1.61
N THR A 340 1.71 -1.23 1.87
CA THR A 340 2.88 -1.96 2.36
C THR A 340 2.96 -1.82 3.86
N ARG A 341 3.09 -2.96 4.54
CA ARG A 341 3.20 -3.04 5.99
C ARG A 341 4.52 -3.70 6.38
N VAL A 342 5.23 -3.09 7.30
CA VAL A 342 6.47 -3.57 7.91
C VAL A 342 6.18 -3.92 9.37
N MET A 343 6.23 -5.21 9.71
CA MET A 343 5.97 -5.72 11.06
C MET A 343 7.17 -5.48 11.98
N SER A 344 6.86 -5.26 13.26
CA SER A 344 7.84 -5.13 14.35
C SER A 344 8.04 -6.46 15.08
N GLU A 345 9.25 -6.70 15.60
CA GLU A 345 9.56 -7.76 16.56
C GLU A 345 8.94 -7.48 17.93
N SER A 346 8.81 -6.20 18.32
CA SER A 346 8.10 -5.75 19.53
C SER A 346 6.57 -5.78 19.38
N GLY A 347 6.05 -6.66 18.54
CA GLY A 347 4.64 -6.75 18.15
C GLY A 347 3.65 -7.06 19.28
N ALA A 348 4.12 -7.17 20.52
CA ALA A 348 3.29 -7.41 21.70
C ALA A 348 2.68 -6.13 22.29
N TYR A 349 3.24 -4.94 22.00
CA TYR A 349 2.79 -3.69 22.59
C TYR A 349 2.51 -2.60 21.56
N TRP A 350 1.73 -1.62 21.98
CA TRP A 350 1.51 -0.37 21.27
C TRP A 350 1.45 0.80 22.24
N ALA A 351 1.78 2.01 21.76
CA ALA A 351 1.62 3.26 22.49
C ALA A 351 1.57 4.41 21.49
N ARG A 352 0.79 5.45 21.79
CA ARG A 352 0.74 6.65 20.98
C ARG A 352 0.47 7.86 21.86
N MET A 353 1.30 8.89 21.76
CA MET A 353 1.08 10.16 22.46
C MET A 353 1.57 11.35 21.64
N SER A 354 0.97 12.52 21.88
CA SER A 354 1.47 13.78 21.34
C SER A 354 2.62 14.31 22.20
N LEU A 355 3.66 14.81 21.55
CA LEU A 355 4.83 15.41 22.17
C LEU A 355 5.17 16.73 21.47
N GLU A 356 5.37 17.79 22.24
CA GLU A 356 5.82 19.08 21.72
C GLU A 356 7.26 19.35 22.16
N VAL A 357 8.13 19.69 21.21
CA VAL A 357 9.50 20.13 21.46
C VAL A 357 9.61 21.61 21.14
N ARG A 358 10.00 22.40 22.14
CA ARG A 358 10.23 23.85 22.04
C ARG A 358 11.73 24.13 22.15
N ASP A 359 12.12 25.29 22.68
CA ASP A 359 13.51 25.72 22.83
C ASP A 359 14.17 25.21 24.12
N ARG A 360 13.94 23.94 24.48
CA ARG A 360 14.57 23.27 25.63
C ARG A 360 14.47 21.74 25.53
N ASP A 361 15.38 21.07 26.23
CA ASP A 361 15.28 19.63 26.47
C ASP A 361 13.92 19.26 27.11
N VAL A 362 13.39 18.11 26.69
CA VAL A 362 12.17 17.51 27.25
C VAL A 362 12.58 16.25 28.01
N ASP A 363 12.49 16.34 29.33
CA ASP A 363 12.84 15.28 30.27
C ASP A 363 11.60 14.61 30.86
N ASN A 364 11.81 13.42 31.43
CA ASN A 364 10.80 12.66 32.16
C ASN A 364 9.54 12.36 31.34
N VAL A 365 9.70 12.12 30.04
CA VAL A 365 8.59 11.63 29.20
C VAL A 365 8.24 10.21 29.67
N GLU A 366 7.02 9.99 30.13
CA GLU A 366 6.53 8.67 30.51
C GLU A 366 5.66 8.10 29.39
N VAL A 367 6.10 6.98 28.79
CA VAL A 367 5.37 6.30 27.72
C VAL A 367 4.75 5.03 28.30
N ALA A 368 3.43 5.05 28.49
CA ALA A 368 2.69 3.85 28.89
C ALA A 368 2.50 2.94 27.69
N LEU A 369 3.12 1.75 27.73
CA LEU A 369 2.87 0.71 26.75
C LEU A 369 1.60 -0.05 27.10
N HIS A 370 0.80 -0.32 26.09
CA HIS A 370 -0.42 -1.10 26.17
C HIS A 370 -0.21 -2.43 25.46
N PRO A 371 -0.64 -3.56 26.03
CA PRO A 371 -0.57 -4.82 25.34
C PRO A 371 -1.48 -4.79 24.10
N THR A 372 -1.02 -5.44 23.04
CA THR A 372 -1.83 -5.72 21.86
C THR A 372 -2.82 -6.84 22.14
N SER A 373 -3.99 -6.76 21.52
CA SER A 373 -5.01 -7.78 21.62
C SER A 373 -4.68 -9.02 20.78
N ARG A 374 -5.26 -10.15 21.18
CA ARG A 374 -5.30 -11.39 20.42
C ARG A 374 -6.71 -11.63 19.90
N VAL A 375 -6.82 -12.13 18.68
CA VAL A 375 -8.12 -12.50 18.08
C VAL A 375 -8.08 -13.98 17.71
N ARG A 376 -8.89 -14.78 18.39
CA ARG A 376 -8.88 -16.24 18.33
C ARG A 376 -10.23 -16.78 17.90
N GLY A 377 -10.20 -17.87 17.14
CA GLY A 377 -11.41 -18.54 16.70
C GLY A 377 -11.15 -19.83 15.95
N ILE A 378 -12.23 -20.32 15.36
CA ILE A 378 -12.28 -21.52 14.55
C ILE A 378 -12.60 -21.10 13.10
N LEU A 379 -11.74 -21.50 12.17
CA LEU A 379 -11.99 -21.46 10.74
C LEU A 379 -12.59 -22.80 10.33
N GLN A 380 -13.70 -22.79 9.58
CA GLN A 380 -14.34 -24.00 9.07
C GLN A 380 -14.79 -23.82 7.62
N LEU A 381 -14.81 -24.93 6.87
CA LEU A 381 -15.36 -24.97 5.52
C LEU A 381 -16.86 -25.20 5.61
N ASP A 382 -17.64 -24.46 4.83
CA ASP A 382 -19.05 -24.76 4.60
C ASP A 382 -19.15 -26.20 4.09
N PRO A 383 -19.85 -27.10 4.81
CA PRO A 383 -19.88 -28.54 4.50
C PRO A 383 -20.50 -28.83 3.13
N THR A 384 -21.20 -27.86 2.55
CA THR A 384 -21.81 -28.01 1.25
C THR A 384 -20.85 -27.65 0.10
N SER A 385 -19.64 -27.14 0.39
CA SER A 385 -18.65 -26.68 -0.61
C SER A 385 -18.15 -27.81 -1.54
N PRO A 386 -18.03 -27.58 -2.86
CA PRO A 386 -17.45 -28.55 -3.79
C PRO A 386 -15.95 -28.76 -3.53
N ALA A 387 -15.58 -29.99 -3.14
CA ALA A 387 -14.24 -30.51 -2.85
C ALA A 387 -13.44 -29.81 -1.72
N PRO A 388 -12.63 -30.56 -0.96
CA PRO A 388 -11.80 -29.97 0.09
C PRO A 388 -10.70 -29.07 -0.50
N LEU A 389 -10.45 -27.95 0.16
CA LEU A 389 -9.45 -26.97 -0.28
C LEU A 389 -8.04 -27.52 -0.03
N HIS A 390 -7.24 -27.66 -1.09
CA HIS A 390 -5.80 -27.89 -0.95
C HIS A 390 -5.05 -26.63 -0.49
N ARG A 391 -5.65 -25.45 -0.71
CA ARG A 391 -5.21 -24.15 -0.19
C ARG A 391 -6.45 -23.30 0.11
N TYR A 392 -6.69 -22.96 1.37
CA TYR A 392 -7.36 -21.69 1.65
C TYR A 392 -6.28 -20.62 1.61
N GLY A 393 -6.52 -19.49 0.95
CA GLY A 393 -5.53 -18.41 0.99
C GLY A 393 -5.44 -17.83 2.40
N ALA A 394 -4.40 -17.04 2.65
CA ALA A 394 -4.15 -16.48 3.97
C ALA A 394 -5.39 -15.71 4.48
N MET A 395 -5.84 -16.04 5.68
CA MET A 395 -6.76 -15.19 6.42
C MET A 395 -6.04 -13.89 6.82
N ARG A 396 -6.78 -12.80 6.95
CA ARG A 396 -6.28 -11.53 7.47
C ARG A 396 -7.36 -10.80 8.25
N LEU A 397 -6.96 -10.12 9.32
CA LEU A 397 -7.69 -8.98 9.84
C LEU A 397 -7.36 -7.79 8.95
N GLU A 398 -8.35 -7.16 8.37
CA GLU A 398 -8.18 -6.02 7.46
C GLU A 398 -8.76 -4.77 8.12
N PRO A 399 -7.97 -3.73 8.39
CA PRO A 399 -8.46 -2.51 8.99
C PRO A 399 -9.31 -1.71 8.00
N LEU A 400 -10.10 -0.80 8.53
CA LEU A 400 -10.79 0.20 7.72
C LEU A 400 -9.79 1.18 7.10
N LEU A 401 -10.08 1.63 5.88
CA LEU A 401 -9.25 2.63 5.18
C LEU A 401 -9.20 4.00 5.88
N SER A 402 -10.15 4.29 6.77
CA SER A 402 -10.13 5.47 7.63
C SER A 402 -8.98 5.44 8.63
N ASN A 403 -8.48 4.26 9.00
CA ASN A 403 -7.32 4.09 9.86
C ASN A 403 -6.38 3.00 9.31
N PRO A 404 -5.63 3.30 8.23
CA PRO A 404 -4.77 2.32 7.57
C PRO A 404 -3.55 1.96 8.42
N LEU A 405 -3.25 2.73 9.47
CA LEU A 405 -2.12 2.50 10.38
C LEU A 405 -2.34 1.30 11.32
N LEU A 406 -3.57 0.81 11.41
CA LEU A 406 -3.89 -0.40 12.16
C LEU A 406 -3.27 -1.64 11.51
N VAL A 407 -2.92 -2.61 12.36
CA VAL A 407 -2.22 -3.81 11.93
C VAL A 407 -3.19 -4.81 11.31
N ALA A 408 -3.05 -5.02 10.01
CA ALA A 408 -3.79 -6.05 9.28
C ALA A 408 -3.31 -7.48 9.60
N ALA A 409 -3.48 -7.99 10.82
CA ALA A 409 -2.82 -9.19 11.30
C ALA A 409 -3.05 -10.43 10.38
N ILE A 410 -2.00 -11.24 10.17
CA ILE A 410 -2.08 -12.57 9.55
C ILE A 410 -2.09 -13.57 10.71
N PRO A 411 -2.95 -14.60 10.70
CA PRO A 411 -3.04 -15.48 11.83
C PRO A 411 -1.83 -16.40 11.87
N ASP A 412 -1.35 -16.67 13.08
CA ASP A 412 -0.55 -17.84 13.36
C ASP A 412 -1.47 -19.06 13.26
N VAL A 413 -1.22 -19.90 12.26
CA VAL A 413 -1.93 -21.16 12.08
C VAL A 413 -0.97 -22.27 12.43
N LYS A 414 -1.22 -22.94 13.56
CA LYS A 414 -0.34 -23.96 14.16
C LYS A 414 -0.06 -25.21 13.29
N GLU A 415 -0.61 -25.29 12.07
CA GLU A 415 -0.46 -26.43 11.16
C GLU A 415 -0.20 -26.04 9.68
N ALA A 416 0.39 -24.87 9.42
CA ALA A 416 0.64 -24.39 8.05
C ALA A 416 1.66 -25.20 7.22
N SER A 417 2.20 -26.31 7.73
CA SER A 417 3.25 -27.09 7.07
C SER A 417 2.78 -28.33 6.32
N ASP A 418 1.59 -28.89 6.59
CA ASP A 418 1.18 -30.13 5.93
C ASP A 418 0.43 -29.87 4.61
N ARG A 419 1.20 -29.50 3.59
CA ARG A 419 0.72 -29.18 2.23
C ARG A 419 0.11 -30.38 1.49
N ALA A 420 0.20 -31.58 2.05
CA ALA A 420 -0.18 -32.83 1.39
C ALA A 420 -1.65 -33.24 1.62
N ARG A 421 -2.31 -32.71 2.67
CA ARG A 421 -3.67 -33.15 3.04
C ARG A 421 -4.73 -32.10 2.70
N PRO A 422 -5.82 -32.47 2.00
CA PRO A 422 -6.96 -31.59 1.82
C PRO A 422 -7.52 -31.14 3.17
N TRP A 423 -7.91 -29.87 3.27
CA TRP A 423 -8.51 -29.31 4.47
C TRP A 423 -10.04 -29.40 4.40
N ASP A 424 -10.64 -30.13 5.36
CA ASP A 424 -12.08 -30.40 5.45
C ASP A 424 -12.64 -30.33 6.88
N HIS A 425 -11.80 -30.09 7.88
CA HIS A 425 -12.16 -30.05 9.31
C HIS A 425 -11.88 -28.67 9.92
N PRO A 426 -12.59 -28.26 10.98
CA PRO A 426 -12.35 -26.97 11.63
C PRO A 426 -10.90 -26.83 12.12
N ARG A 427 -10.34 -25.61 12.03
CA ARG A 427 -8.99 -25.27 12.49
C ARG A 427 -8.99 -24.04 13.37
N GLU A 428 -8.20 -24.08 14.43
CA GLU A 428 -7.95 -22.89 15.25
C GLU A 428 -7.08 -21.88 14.49
N PHE A 429 -7.36 -20.60 14.72
CA PHE A 429 -6.52 -19.50 14.28
C PHE A 429 -6.31 -18.50 15.40
N GLU A 430 -5.18 -17.81 15.36
CA GLU A 430 -4.88 -16.71 16.28
C GLU A 430 -4.22 -15.55 15.53
N PHE A 431 -4.83 -14.38 15.55
CA PHE A 431 -4.16 -13.13 15.20
C PHE A 431 -3.50 -12.54 16.45
N ARG A 432 -2.26 -12.09 16.30
CA ARG A 432 -1.47 -11.42 17.34
C ARG A 432 -1.09 -10.00 16.89
N GLY A 433 -0.73 -9.15 17.85
CA GLY A 433 -0.31 -7.78 17.54
C GLY A 433 -1.46 -6.89 17.07
N VAL A 434 -2.69 -7.18 17.49
CA VAL A 434 -3.87 -6.43 17.06
C VAL A 434 -4.02 -5.18 17.92
N THR A 435 -3.98 -4.02 17.29
CA THR A 435 -4.22 -2.74 17.96
C THR A 435 -5.72 -2.43 18.03
N PRO A 436 -6.17 -1.58 18.97
CA PRO A 436 -7.58 -1.24 19.07
C PRO A 436 -8.11 -0.59 17.79
N GLY A 437 -9.29 -0.99 17.36
CA GLY A 437 -9.88 -0.49 16.11
C GLY A 437 -10.93 -1.41 15.50
N ARG A 438 -11.34 -1.09 14.27
CA ARG A 438 -12.39 -1.81 13.54
C ARG A 438 -11.79 -2.59 12.37
N TYR A 439 -12.14 -3.87 12.27
CA TYR A 439 -11.53 -4.81 11.33
C TYR A 439 -12.56 -5.70 10.63
N TYR A 440 -12.33 -5.98 9.35
CA TYR A 440 -12.96 -7.10 8.65
C TYR A 440 -12.08 -8.35 8.75
N ILE A 441 -12.70 -9.52 8.91
CA ILE A 441 -12.02 -10.79 8.66
C ILE A 441 -12.15 -11.12 7.17
N ARG A 442 -11.02 -11.32 6.50
CA ARG A 442 -10.95 -11.61 5.07
C ARG A 442 -10.12 -12.85 4.81
N THR A 443 -10.37 -13.48 3.67
CA THR A 443 -9.58 -14.58 3.13
C THR A 443 -8.98 -14.12 1.82
N ALA A 444 -7.71 -14.48 1.58
CA ALA A 444 -7.14 -14.42 0.24
C ALA A 444 -7.52 -15.69 -0.54
N GLY A 445 -7.39 -15.66 -1.87
CA GLY A 445 -7.59 -16.84 -2.73
C GLY A 445 -9.02 -17.02 -3.21
N THR A 446 -9.39 -18.28 -3.52
CA THR A 446 -10.63 -18.63 -4.23
C THR A 446 -11.83 -18.89 -3.31
N ALA A 447 -11.61 -19.01 -2.00
CA ALA A 447 -12.67 -19.21 -1.02
C ALA A 447 -13.16 -17.86 -0.46
N ALA A 448 -14.48 -17.68 -0.41
CA ALA A 448 -15.12 -16.49 0.16
C ALA A 448 -15.52 -16.74 1.63
N VAL A 449 -15.45 -15.70 2.45
CA VAL A 449 -16.05 -15.72 3.79
C VAL A 449 -17.57 -15.67 3.65
N SER A 450 -18.26 -16.71 4.13
CA SER A 450 -19.73 -16.75 4.13
C SER A 450 -20.34 -16.23 5.42
N SER A 451 -19.66 -16.41 6.55
CA SER A 451 -20.14 -16.04 7.88
C SER A 451 -18.97 -15.77 8.82
N VAL A 452 -19.12 -14.77 9.71
CA VAL A 452 -18.19 -14.48 10.81
C VAL A 452 -19.00 -14.32 12.09
N LEU A 453 -19.21 -15.40 12.84
CA LEU A 453 -20.01 -15.36 14.05
C LEU A 453 -19.16 -15.04 15.27
N TRP A 454 -19.64 -14.09 16.08
CA TRP A 454 -19.08 -13.77 17.38
C TRP A 454 -20.18 -13.33 18.34
N ASN A 455 -20.26 -13.96 19.52
CA ASN A 455 -21.30 -13.70 20.52
C ASN A 455 -22.74 -13.73 19.94
N GLY A 456 -23.01 -14.66 19.02
CA GLY A 456 -24.33 -14.83 18.39
C GLY A 456 -24.68 -13.82 17.29
N ARG A 457 -23.78 -12.88 16.96
CA ARG A 457 -23.95 -11.90 15.87
C ARG A 457 -23.02 -12.22 14.70
N ASP A 458 -23.51 -12.01 13.47
CA ASP A 458 -22.71 -12.14 12.26
C ASP A 458 -22.02 -10.81 11.89
N TYR A 459 -20.72 -10.87 11.68
CA TYR A 459 -19.82 -9.79 11.29
C TYR A 459 -19.27 -9.97 9.86
N SER A 460 -19.87 -10.85 9.05
CA SER A 460 -19.47 -11.05 7.66
C SER A 460 -19.62 -9.81 6.77
N ARG A 461 -20.45 -8.84 7.18
CA ARG A 461 -20.74 -7.59 6.44
C ARG A 461 -20.40 -6.30 7.18
N GLN A 462 -20.08 -6.39 8.46
CA GLN A 462 -19.77 -5.23 9.30
C GLN A 462 -18.46 -5.50 10.04
N PRO A 463 -17.63 -4.47 10.30
CA PRO A 463 -16.37 -4.69 10.97
C PRO A 463 -16.60 -5.08 12.44
N ILE A 464 -15.73 -5.94 12.96
CA ILE A 464 -15.62 -6.23 14.39
C ILE A 464 -14.82 -5.09 15.02
N GLU A 465 -15.33 -4.56 16.13
CA GLU A 465 -14.62 -3.59 16.95
C GLU A 465 -13.81 -4.34 18.03
N ILE A 466 -12.54 -3.98 18.14
CA ILE A 466 -11.60 -4.50 19.13
C ILE A 466 -11.22 -3.34 20.01
N ALA A 467 -11.70 -3.36 21.26
CA ALA A 467 -11.37 -2.34 22.24
C ALA A 467 -9.95 -2.51 22.79
N GLU A 468 -9.46 -1.47 23.47
CA GLU A 468 -8.18 -1.51 24.16
C GLU A 468 -8.12 -2.63 25.22
N GLY A 469 -7.03 -3.42 25.17
CA GLY A 469 -6.80 -4.53 26.08
C GLY A 469 -7.79 -5.70 25.93
N GLN A 470 -8.69 -5.65 24.94
CA GLN A 470 -9.70 -6.68 24.74
C GLN A 470 -9.16 -7.80 23.86
N ASP A 471 -8.96 -8.98 24.45
CA ASP A 471 -8.82 -10.21 23.68
C ASP A 471 -10.18 -10.66 23.13
N VAL A 472 -10.21 -10.98 21.84
CA VAL A 472 -11.39 -11.54 21.16
C VAL A 472 -11.22 -13.05 21.05
N SER A 473 -12.17 -13.80 21.57
CA SER A 473 -12.20 -15.27 21.47
C SER A 473 -13.59 -15.77 21.08
N GLY A 474 -13.67 -17.03 20.65
CA GLY A 474 -14.94 -17.66 20.27
C GLY A 474 -15.46 -17.25 18.90
N LEU A 475 -14.61 -16.66 18.03
CA LEU A 475 -14.98 -16.42 16.64
C LEU A 475 -15.18 -17.73 15.88
N VAL A 476 -16.22 -17.79 15.05
CA VAL A 476 -16.42 -18.88 14.09
C VAL A 476 -16.49 -18.27 12.69
N VAL A 477 -15.42 -18.49 11.92
CA VAL A 477 -15.30 -18.02 10.53
C VAL A 477 -15.63 -19.19 9.62
N THR A 478 -16.69 -19.06 8.83
CA THR A 478 -17.06 -20.05 7.81
C THR A 478 -16.65 -19.53 6.44
N ILE A 479 -15.93 -20.36 5.69
CA ILE A 479 -15.54 -20.07 4.31
C ILE A 479 -16.23 -21.03 3.35
N THR A 480 -16.46 -20.60 2.11
CA THR A 480 -17.11 -21.39 1.07
C THR A 480 -16.41 -21.22 -0.26
N THR A 481 -16.37 -22.28 -1.06
CA THR A 481 -15.94 -22.22 -2.47
C THR A 481 -17.11 -21.98 -3.42
N LYS A 482 -18.35 -21.93 -2.91
CA LYS A 482 -19.56 -21.69 -3.70
C LYS A 482 -19.78 -20.23 -4.06
N THR A 483 -18.86 -19.60 -4.77
CA THR A 483 -19.06 -18.21 -5.20
C THR A 483 -19.95 -18.11 -6.43
N ALA A 484 -20.73 -17.04 -6.56
CA ALA A 484 -21.59 -16.80 -7.72
C ALA A 484 -20.82 -16.18 -8.90
N THR A 485 -21.38 -16.35 -10.08
CA THR A 485 -20.94 -15.66 -11.32
C THR A 485 -22.07 -14.77 -11.82
N LEU A 486 -21.79 -13.50 -12.06
CA LEU A 486 -22.67 -12.55 -12.74
C LEU A 486 -22.11 -12.25 -14.13
N SER A 487 -22.94 -12.33 -15.16
CA SER A 487 -22.53 -12.05 -16.55
C SER A 487 -23.60 -11.32 -17.33
N GLY A 488 -23.24 -10.73 -18.47
CA GLY A 488 -24.22 -10.14 -19.37
C GLY A 488 -23.58 -9.31 -20.47
N ILE A 489 -24.42 -8.56 -21.17
CA ILE A 489 -24.02 -7.65 -22.25
C ILE A 489 -24.47 -6.22 -21.88
N VAL A 490 -23.60 -5.25 -22.12
CA VAL A 490 -23.88 -3.83 -22.04
C VAL A 490 -24.09 -3.27 -23.44
N ASN A 491 -25.23 -2.62 -23.65
CA ASN A 491 -25.52 -1.87 -24.86
C ASN A 491 -25.65 -0.37 -24.59
N ASP A 492 -25.26 0.47 -25.55
CA ASP A 492 -25.57 1.90 -25.57
C ASP A 492 -27.04 2.16 -25.97
N SER A 493 -27.47 3.42 -25.90
CA SER A 493 -28.84 3.82 -26.28
C SER A 493 -29.19 3.57 -27.76
N ARG A 494 -28.20 3.22 -28.59
CA ARG A 494 -28.37 2.87 -30.02
C ARG A 494 -28.29 1.35 -30.23
N GLY A 495 -28.23 0.55 -29.17
CA GLY A 495 -28.15 -0.91 -29.23
C GLY A 495 -26.77 -1.44 -29.61
N ARG A 496 -25.72 -0.62 -29.59
CA ARG A 496 -24.34 -1.03 -29.89
C ARG A 496 -23.64 -1.48 -28.61
N ALA A 497 -22.68 -2.39 -28.72
CA ALA A 497 -21.80 -2.75 -27.61
C ALA A 497 -21.19 -1.49 -26.96
N GLY A 498 -21.42 -1.32 -25.66
CA GLY A 498 -20.91 -0.16 -24.92
C GLY A 498 -19.51 -0.41 -24.37
N ASP A 499 -18.59 0.52 -24.56
CA ASP A 499 -17.34 0.60 -23.77
C ASP A 499 -17.69 1.13 -22.38
N ALA A 500 -17.77 0.23 -21.40
CA ALA A 500 -18.38 0.51 -20.11
C ALA A 500 -17.63 -0.17 -18.96
N GLY A 501 -17.73 0.45 -17.79
CA GLY A 501 -17.50 -0.24 -16.53
C GLY A 501 -18.83 -0.68 -15.92
N VAL A 502 -18.96 -1.97 -15.63
CA VAL A 502 -20.08 -2.49 -14.84
C VAL A 502 -19.72 -2.37 -13.37
N VAL A 503 -20.45 -1.50 -12.66
CA VAL A 503 -20.31 -1.27 -11.22
C VAL A 503 -21.36 -2.09 -10.49
N PHE A 504 -20.92 -2.86 -9.49
CA PHE A 504 -21.80 -3.63 -8.60
C PHE A 504 -21.55 -3.23 -7.16
N PHE A 505 -22.61 -3.15 -6.36
CA PHE A 505 -22.54 -2.72 -4.96
C PHE A 505 -23.77 -3.18 -4.17
N PRO A 506 -23.69 -3.28 -2.82
CA PRO A 506 -24.82 -3.73 -2.00
C PRO A 506 -26.03 -2.80 -2.13
N GLN A 507 -27.24 -3.36 -2.00
CA GLN A 507 -28.45 -2.55 -1.91
C GLN A 507 -28.59 -1.80 -0.58
N ASP A 508 -27.90 -2.26 0.46
CA ASP A 508 -27.81 -1.59 1.75
C ASP A 508 -26.73 -0.49 1.69
N SER A 509 -27.15 0.76 1.93
CA SER A 509 -26.26 1.92 1.88
C SER A 509 -25.25 1.97 3.03
N ASP A 510 -25.50 1.26 4.13
CA ASP A 510 -24.56 1.20 5.25
C ASP A 510 -23.28 0.44 4.86
N GLU A 511 -23.36 -0.46 3.86
CA GLU A 511 -22.21 -1.18 3.31
C GLU A 511 -21.39 -0.34 2.30
N TRP A 512 -21.74 0.92 2.04
CA TRP A 512 -21.02 1.80 1.10
C TRP A 512 -19.88 2.58 1.76
N ARG A 513 -19.78 2.51 3.09
CA ARG A 513 -18.80 3.24 3.92
C ARG A 513 -17.94 2.26 4.71
N ASP A 514 -16.97 2.79 5.44
CA ASP A 514 -16.08 2.00 6.30
C ASP A 514 -15.42 0.82 5.56
N LEU A 515 -15.01 1.04 4.31
CA LEU A 515 -14.44 -0.03 3.48
C LEU A 515 -13.01 -0.38 3.90
N GLY A 516 -12.65 -1.65 3.72
CA GLY A 516 -11.25 -2.10 3.75
C GLY A 516 -10.51 -1.87 2.43
N PHE A 517 -9.25 -2.31 2.37
CA PHE A 517 -8.42 -2.31 1.16
C PHE A 517 -9.05 -3.05 -0.04
N ALA A 518 -9.77 -4.16 0.18
CA ALA A 518 -10.36 -4.98 -0.87
C ALA A 518 -11.77 -5.47 -0.51
N PRO A 519 -12.80 -4.61 -0.62
CA PRO A 519 -14.18 -5.04 -0.41
C PRO A 519 -14.57 -6.08 -1.46
N VAL A 520 -15.27 -7.14 -1.04
CA VAL A 520 -15.64 -8.28 -1.90
C VAL A 520 -17.09 -8.21 -2.41
N ARG A 521 -17.89 -7.28 -1.88
CA ARG A 521 -19.32 -7.09 -2.22
C ARG A 521 -19.58 -5.88 -3.11
N MET A 522 -18.53 -5.18 -3.50
CA MET A 522 -18.63 -4.06 -4.43
C MET A 522 -17.36 -3.93 -5.23
N GLY A 523 -17.49 -3.39 -6.42
CA GLY A 523 -16.38 -3.32 -7.36
C GLY A 523 -16.82 -2.84 -8.72
N ARG A 524 -15.91 -2.98 -9.67
CA ARG A 524 -16.17 -2.79 -11.09
C ARG A 524 -15.54 -3.89 -11.91
N VAL A 525 -16.15 -4.21 -13.05
CA VAL A 525 -15.55 -5.01 -14.11
C VAL A 525 -15.70 -4.28 -15.45
N PRO A 526 -14.65 -4.23 -16.29
CA PRO A 526 -14.78 -3.66 -17.63
C PRO A 526 -15.57 -4.60 -18.54
N THR A 527 -16.20 -4.05 -19.57
CA THR A 527 -16.71 -4.82 -20.71
C THR A 527 -15.61 -5.18 -21.70
N ASP A 528 -15.81 -6.23 -22.49
CA ASP A 528 -15.00 -6.50 -23.68
C ASP A 528 -15.47 -5.66 -24.89
N SER A 529 -14.83 -5.84 -26.05
CA SER A 529 -15.17 -5.12 -27.29
C SER A 529 -16.54 -5.47 -27.86
N ALA A 530 -17.16 -6.56 -27.41
CA ALA A 530 -18.53 -6.94 -27.72
C ALA A 530 -19.53 -6.51 -26.63
N GLY A 531 -19.09 -5.70 -25.65
CA GLY A 531 -19.91 -5.23 -24.54
C GLY A 531 -20.18 -6.30 -23.47
N ARG A 532 -19.54 -7.48 -23.56
CA ARG A 532 -19.75 -8.56 -22.58
C ARG A 532 -18.98 -8.28 -21.31
N TYR A 533 -19.56 -8.65 -20.17
CA TYR A 533 -18.88 -8.60 -18.89
C TYR A 533 -19.11 -9.90 -18.12
N THR A 534 -18.14 -10.26 -17.29
CA THR A 534 -18.21 -11.40 -16.38
C THR A 534 -17.54 -11.03 -15.07
N LEU A 535 -18.26 -11.27 -13.97
CA LEU A 535 -17.81 -11.14 -12.60
C LEU A 535 -17.93 -12.50 -11.93
N THR A 536 -16.81 -13.04 -11.45
CA THR A 536 -16.77 -14.28 -10.67
C THR A 536 -16.42 -13.97 -9.22
N GLY A 537 -16.64 -14.92 -8.32
CA GLY A 537 -16.27 -14.73 -6.92
C GLY A 537 -17.29 -13.94 -6.09
N LEU A 538 -18.47 -13.63 -6.63
CA LEU A 538 -19.43 -12.76 -5.98
C LEU A 538 -20.08 -13.47 -4.77
N PRO A 539 -20.05 -12.87 -3.56
CA PRO A 539 -20.74 -13.43 -2.41
C PRO A 539 -22.26 -13.37 -2.56
N ALA A 540 -23.00 -14.30 -1.94
CA ALA A 540 -24.46 -14.23 -1.91
C ALA A 540 -24.94 -12.94 -1.23
N GLY A 541 -25.95 -12.29 -1.79
CA GLY A 541 -26.48 -11.01 -1.30
C GLY A 541 -27.31 -10.26 -2.31
N LYS A 542 -27.84 -9.10 -1.88
CA LYS A 542 -28.65 -8.21 -2.71
C LYS A 542 -27.78 -7.08 -3.24
N TYR A 543 -27.74 -6.93 -4.56
CA TYR A 543 -26.87 -5.98 -5.24
C TYR A 543 -27.65 -5.03 -6.13
N PHE A 544 -27.12 -3.81 -6.25
CA PHE A 544 -27.30 -2.94 -7.39
C PHE A 544 -26.22 -3.25 -8.42
N VAL A 545 -26.59 -3.27 -9.70
CA VAL A 545 -25.65 -3.41 -10.82
C VAL A 545 -26.00 -2.39 -11.90
N THR A 546 -25.02 -1.60 -12.34
CA THR A 546 -25.21 -0.58 -13.38
C THR A 546 -24.01 -0.52 -14.32
N ALA A 547 -24.25 -0.15 -15.57
CA ALA A 547 -23.21 0.07 -16.56
C ALA A 547 -23.01 1.57 -16.78
N VAL A 548 -21.80 2.07 -16.53
CA VAL A 548 -21.44 3.49 -16.67
C VAL A 548 -20.28 3.62 -17.67
N PRO A 549 -20.05 4.81 -18.25
CA PRO A 549 -18.83 5.06 -19.01
C PRO A 549 -17.59 4.63 -18.23
N ILE A 550 -16.67 3.95 -18.91
CA ILE A 550 -15.51 3.32 -18.28
C ILE A 550 -14.65 4.35 -17.52
N GLU A 551 -14.64 5.61 -17.98
CA GLU A 551 -13.89 6.73 -17.42
C GLU A 551 -14.34 7.07 -16.00
N ILE A 552 -15.65 7.03 -15.73
CA ILE A 552 -16.21 7.33 -14.41
C ILE A 552 -16.35 6.08 -13.54
N SER A 553 -16.22 4.89 -14.11
CA SER A 553 -16.38 3.62 -13.38
C SER A 553 -15.41 3.44 -12.22
N GLY A 554 -14.28 4.15 -12.22
CA GLY A 554 -13.31 4.17 -11.11
C GLY A 554 -13.87 4.71 -9.79
N ARG A 555 -14.99 5.44 -9.83
CA ARG A 555 -15.68 6.01 -8.66
C ARG A 555 -16.54 5.03 -7.87
N TRP A 556 -16.47 3.72 -8.16
CA TRP A 556 -17.29 2.69 -7.50
C TRP A 556 -17.15 2.60 -5.97
N ARG A 557 -16.20 3.31 -5.35
CA ARG A 557 -16.02 3.43 -3.89
C ARG A 557 -16.51 4.73 -3.28
N ASP A 558 -16.93 5.68 -4.12
CA ASP A 558 -17.42 6.98 -3.70
C ASP A 558 -18.92 6.85 -3.34
N PRO A 559 -19.31 7.04 -2.06
CA PRO A 559 -20.70 6.89 -1.63
C PRO A 559 -21.67 7.81 -2.38
N ASP A 560 -21.23 9.00 -2.80
CA ASP A 560 -22.08 9.95 -3.51
C ASP A 560 -22.30 9.49 -4.97
N PHE A 561 -21.25 8.94 -5.58
CA PHE A 561 -21.38 8.25 -6.87
C PHE A 561 -22.36 7.07 -6.78
N LEU A 562 -22.24 6.22 -5.75
CA LEU A 562 -23.14 5.07 -5.54
C LEU A 562 -24.59 5.51 -5.31
N ALA A 563 -24.80 6.58 -4.52
CA ALA A 563 -26.13 7.17 -4.31
C ALA A 563 -26.75 7.70 -5.60
N SER A 564 -25.94 8.29 -6.50
CA SER A 564 -26.40 8.75 -7.81
C SER A 564 -26.70 7.59 -8.79
N ALA A 565 -25.99 6.47 -8.64
CA ALA A 565 -26.11 5.29 -9.48
C ALA A 565 -27.29 4.39 -9.09
N ALA A 566 -27.58 4.24 -7.80
CA ALA A 566 -28.57 3.31 -7.27
C ALA A 566 -29.99 3.46 -7.90
N PRO A 567 -30.53 4.66 -8.15
CA PRO A 567 -31.85 4.81 -8.77
C PRO A 567 -31.92 4.29 -10.22
N LYS A 568 -30.78 4.19 -10.90
CA LYS A 568 -30.67 3.73 -12.30
C LYS A 568 -30.13 2.31 -12.42
N ALA A 569 -29.80 1.66 -11.31
CA ALA A 569 -29.20 0.34 -11.28
C ALA A 569 -30.26 -0.78 -11.30
N ALA A 570 -29.91 -1.90 -11.93
CA ALA A 570 -30.68 -3.13 -11.81
C ALA A 570 -30.55 -3.67 -10.37
N ARG A 571 -31.67 -4.12 -9.80
CA ARG A 571 -31.71 -4.80 -8.50
C ARG A 571 -31.67 -6.30 -8.72
N ILE A 572 -30.65 -6.96 -8.20
CA ILE A 572 -30.49 -8.42 -8.30
C ILE A 572 -30.30 -9.03 -6.92
N ASP A 573 -30.72 -10.29 -6.76
CA ASP A 573 -30.51 -11.11 -5.57
C ASP A 573 -29.70 -12.33 -5.99
N ILE A 574 -28.52 -12.49 -5.39
CA ILE A 574 -27.51 -13.48 -5.76
C ILE A 574 -27.43 -14.55 -4.67
N ARG A 575 -27.56 -15.82 -5.06
CA ARG A 575 -27.32 -16.99 -4.18
C ARG A 575 -25.92 -17.57 -4.37
N TRP A 576 -25.42 -18.28 -3.36
CA TRP A 576 -24.12 -18.96 -3.44
C TRP A 576 -24.10 -19.98 -4.57
N GLY A 577 -23.04 -19.96 -5.37
CA GLY A 577 -22.80 -20.88 -6.49
C GLY A 577 -23.69 -20.66 -7.71
N GLU A 578 -24.56 -19.65 -7.74
CA GLU A 578 -25.42 -19.41 -8.89
C GLU A 578 -24.65 -18.77 -10.07
N THR A 579 -25.17 -18.97 -11.28
CA THR A 579 -24.80 -18.17 -12.44
C THR A 579 -25.98 -17.29 -12.80
N HIS A 580 -25.79 -15.98 -12.74
CA HIS A 580 -26.80 -14.96 -12.99
C HIS A 580 -26.48 -14.20 -14.28
N THR A 581 -27.48 -13.98 -15.12
CA THR A 581 -27.33 -13.20 -16.35
C THR A 581 -28.15 -11.92 -16.26
N GLN A 582 -27.48 -10.76 -16.37
CA GLN A 582 -28.12 -9.45 -16.34
C GLN A 582 -27.60 -8.58 -17.49
N ASN A 583 -28.43 -8.34 -18.49
CA ASN A 583 -28.10 -7.36 -19.53
C ASN A 583 -28.33 -5.94 -18.99
N LEU A 584 -27.48 -5.00 -19.40
CA LEU A 584 -27.49 -3.62 -18.90
C LEU A 584 -27.52 -2.63 -20.06
N GLN A 585 -28.07 -1.47 -19.80
CA GLN A 585 -27.96 -0.31 -20.68
C GLN A 585 -26.93 0.65 -20.09
N LEU A 586 -26.10 1.23 -20.95
CA LEU A 586 -25.16 2.26 -20.55
C LEU A 586 -25.93 3.49 -20.05
N VAL A 587 -25.70 3.88 -18.80
CA VAL A 587 -26.35 5.05 -18.20
C VAL A 587 -25.40 6.23 -18.12
N ALA A 588 -25.91 7.43 -18.45
CA ALA A 588 -25.23 8.68 -18.14
C ALA A 588 -25.53 9.07 -16.68
N LEU A 589 -24.49 9.19 -15.86
CA LEU A 589 -24.55 9.80 -14.53
C LEU A 589 -24.02 11.24 -14.65
N GLY A 590 -24.78 12.21 -14.16
CA GLY A 590 -24.36 13.62 -14.18
C GLY A 590 -23.24 13.86 -13.17
N GLU A 591 -22.31 14.74 -13.51
CA GLU A 591 -21.40 15.33 -12.53
C GLU A 591 -22.24 16.27 -11.65
N ARG A 592 -22.24 16.02 -10.34
CA ARG A 592 -22.77 16.96 -9.34
C ARG A 592 -21.60 17.52 -8.55
#